data_AF-A0A7S4SFA5-F1
#
_entry.id   AF-A0A7S4SFA5-F1
#
_cell.length_a   1.000
_cell.length_b   1.000
_cell.length_c   1.000
_cell.angle_alpha   90.00
_cell.angle_beta   90.00
_cell.angle_gamma   90.00
#
_symmetry.space_group_name_H-M   'P 1'
#
loop_
_entity.id
_entity.type
_entity.pdbx_description
1 polymer ?
#
loop_
_entity_poly.entity_id
_entity_poly.type
_entity_poly.pdbx_seq_one_letter_code
_entity_poly.pdbx_strand_id
1 'polypeptide(L)'
;IELPILEKDCRRFLKQMSEYKRELAKYRVILLLQTILNLMGNSNNPLDLSGEFMIKNQFIEECPKQMKSAFFILSSWLAYLFGEYELASLAISNRIGLEKSTHKKSGWSGITLCYDCLIYLAFSIRTRENGLTSEISDMIEMVKKLVDCAPCNNHHRLLLIEAEVAHLKREYDAAVEKYDLAIAGAKVYGFIHEQAVSNERAGDFFLAHGKIKRATR
;
A
#
# COMPACT_ATOMS: atom_id res chain seq x y z
N ILE A 1 0.28 8.69 14.53
CA ILE A 1 -1.12 8.70 15.01
C ILE A 1 -1.55 7.25 15.09
N GLU A 2 -2.12 6.82 16.22
CA GLU A 2 -2.58 5.45 16.41
C GLU A 2 -3.97 5.23 15.80
N LEU A 3 -4.25 4.01 15.35
CA LEU A 3 -5.51 3.66 14.68
C LEU A 3 -6.77 3.94 15.53
N PRO A 4 -6.82 3.68 16.86
CA PRO A 4 -8.00 3.98 17.67
C PRO A 4 -8.33 5.49 17.74
N ILE A 5 -7.32 6.35 17.72
CA ILE A 5 -7.52 7.80 17.70
C ILE A 5 -8.12 8.21 16.35
N LEU A 6 -7.57 7.67 15.26
CA LEU A 6 -8.05 7.96 13.91
C LEU A 6 -9.48 7.44 13.69
N GLU A 7 -9.82 6.27 14.24
CA GLU A 7 -11.16 5.69 14.23
C GLU A 7 -12.20 6.64 14.87
N LYS A 8 -11.90 7.14 16.07
CA LYS A 8 -12.73 8.14 16.77
C LYS A 8 -12.89 9.43 15.98
N ASP A 9 -11.80 9.93 15.38
CA ASP A 9 -11.84 11.14 14.55
C ASP A 9 -12.67 10.94 13.28
N CYS A 10 -12.52 9.80 12.60
CA CYS A 10 -13.30 9.45 11.43
C CYS A 10 -14.79 9.32 11.74
N ARG A 11 -15.19 8.74 12.89
CA ARG A 11 -16.60 8.74 13.33
C ARG A 11 -17.15 10.16 13.49
N ARG A 12 -16.38 11.06 14.09
CA ARG A 12 -16.75 12.48 14.21
C ARG A 12 -16.90 13.16 12.85
N PHE A 13 -15.93 12.96 11.94
CA PHE A 13 -15.99 13.52 10.59
C PHE A 13 -17.16 12.96 9.79
N LEU A 14 -17.50 11.68 9.95
CA LEU A 14 -18.62 11.06 9.24
C LEU A 14 -19.95 11.77 9.58
N LYS A 15 -20.16 12.07 10.87
CA LYS A 15 -21.31 12.85 11.34
C LYS A 15 -21.34 14.23 10.67
N GLN A 16 -20.23 14.96 10.71
CA GLN A 16 -20.12 16.30 10.11
C GLN A 16 -20.33 16.30 8.60
N MET A 17 -19.75 15.35 7.86
CA MET A 17 -19.93 15.27 6.42
C MET A 17 -21.38 14.99 6.03
N SER A 18 -22.11 14.24 6.85
CA SER A 18 -23.53 13.98 6.67
C SER A 18 -24.37 15.23 6.96
N GLU A 19 -24.11 15.92 8.08
CA GLU A 19 -24.78 17.17 8.46
C GLU A 19 -24.60 18.27 7.40
N TYR A 20 -23.37 18.40 6.86
CA TYR A 20 -23.04 19.41 5.84
C TYR A 20 -23.32 18.95 4.40
N LYS A 21 -23.95 17.78 4.19
CA LYS A 21 -24.29 17.23 2.87
C LYS A 21 -23.10 17.15 1.91
N ARG A 22 -21.92 16.79 2.43
CA ARG A 22 -20.67 16.64 1.65
C ARG A 22 -20.52 15.20 1.19
N GLU A 23 -21.30 14.78 0.19
CA GLU A 23 -21.39 13.37 -0.22
C GLU A 23 -20.04 12.73 -0.58
N LEU A 24 -19.21 13.36 -1.41
CA LEU A 24 -17.92 12.77 -1.78
C LEU A 24 -16.99 12.57 -0.56
N ALA A 25 -16.98 13.54 0.37
CA ALA A 25 -16.20 13.44 1.59
C ALA A 25 -16.75 12.35 2.52
N LYS A 26 -18.08 12.22 2.59
CA LYS A 26 -18.75 11.13 3.32
C LYS A 26 -18.29 9.76 2.83
N TYR A 27 -18.29 9.51 1.52
CA TYR A 27 -17.79 8.25 0.94
C TYR A 27 -16.31 7.98 1.30
N ARG A 28 -15.46 9.02 1.29
CA ARG A 28 -14.05 8.89 1.70
C ARG A 28 -13.91 8.48 3.16
N VAL A 29 -14.68 9.13 4.05
CA VAL A 29 -14.63 8.84 5.48
C VAL A 29 -15.17 7.43 5.76
N ILE A 30 -16.27 7.02 5.11
CA ILE A 30 -16.81 5.66 5.23
C ILE A 30 -15.75 4.62 4.86
N LEU A 31 -15.13 4.80 3.69
CA LEU A 31 -14.11 3.87 3.20
C LEU A 31 -12.90 3.80 4.14
N LEU A 32 -12.37 4.96 4.56
CA LEU A 32 -11.24 5.02 5.49
C LEU A 32 -11.57 4.38 6.84
N LEU A 33 -12.76 4.66 7.38
CA LEU A 33 -13.19 4.13 8.66
C LEU A 33 -13.35 2.61 8.62
N GLN A 34 -13.92 2.07 7.55
CA GLN A 34 -13.98 0.62 7.37
C GLN A 34 -12.57 0.02 7.26
N THR A 35 -11.66 0.62 6.50
CA THR A 35 -10.26 0.16 6.43
C THR A 35 -9.57 0.17 7.80
N ILE A 36 -9.81 1.20 8.63
CA ILE A 36 -9.26 1.27 9.98
C ILE A 36 -9.80 0.12 10.84
N LEU A 37 -11.11 -0.15 10.80
CA LEU A 37 -11.70 -1.28 11.54
C LEU A 37 -11.09 -2.62 11.10
N ASN A 38 -10.89 -2.81 9.79
CA ASN A 38 -10.24 -4.01 9.27
C ASN A 38 -8.80 -4.17 9.80
N LEU A 39 -8.01 -3.09 9.80
CA LEU A 39 -6.63 -3.09 10.34
C LEU A 39 -6.60 -3.29 11.86
N MET A 40 -7.65 -2.89 12.58
CA MET A 40 -7.80 -3.11 14.02
C MET A 40 -8.29 -4.51 14.39
N GLY A 41 -8.61 -5.37 13.41
CA GLY A 41 -9.19 -6.70 13.67
C GLY A 41 -10.67 -6.68 14.05
N ASN A 42 -11.37 -5.57 13.81
CA ASN A 42 -12.79 -5.39 14.09
C ASN A 42 -13.68 -5.73 12.87
N SER A 43 -13.19 -6.60 11.98
CA SER A 43 -13.95 -7.15 10.86
C SER A 43 -13.85 -8.68 10.84
N ASN A 44 -14.84 -9.36 10.27
CA ASN A 44 -14.83 -10.83 10.16
C ASN A 44 -13.69 -11.33 9.25
N ASN A 45 -13.39 -10.57 8.20
CA ASN A 45 -12.28 -10.82 7.30
C ASN A 45 -11.52 -9.50 7.10
N PRO A 46 -10.22 -9.42 7.45
CA PRO A 46 -9.45 -8.19 7.31
C PRO A 46 -9.31 -7.75 5.85
N LEU A 47 -9.45 -8.65 4.87
CA LEU A 47 -9.30 -8.35 3.44
C LEU A 47 -10.61 -7.95 2.75
N ASP A 48 -11.75 -8.17 3.40
CA ASP A 48 -13.04 -7.75 2.89
C ASP A 48 -13.41 -6.40 3.52
N LEU A 49 -13.42 -5.35 2.71
CA LEU A 49 -13.90 -4.02 3.11
C LEU A 49 -15.44 -3.99 3.21
N SER A 50 -16.01 -4.95 3.94
CA SER A 50 -17.42 -5.00 4.33
C SER A 50 -17.50 -5.09 5.85
N GLY A 51 -18.41 -4.34 6.45
CA GLY A 51 -18.56 -4.31 7.90
C GLY A 51 -19.57 -3.27 8.36
N GLU A 52 -19.30 -2.68 9.53
CA GLU A 52 -20.19 -1.73 10.21
C GLU A 52 -20.60 -0.55 9.31
N PHE A 53 -19.70 -0.06 8.47
CA PHE A 53 -19.91 1.20 7.74
C PHE A 53 -20.22 1.06 6.27
N MET A 54 -19.94 -0.09 5.67
CA MET A 54 -20.18 -0.33 4.26
C MET A 54 -20.36 -1.80 3.94
N ILE A 55 -21.17 -2.08 2.92
CA ILE A 55 -21.21 -3.37 2.24
C ILE A 55 -20.44 -3.19 0.94
N LYS A 56 -19.38 -3.98 0.72
CA LYS A 56 -18.44 -3.80 -0.41
C LYS A 56 -19.14 -3.68 -1.76
N ASN A 57 -20.00 -4.63 -2.12
CA ASN A 57 -20.63 -4.66 -3.44
C ASN A 57 -21.54 -3.44 -3.65
N GLN A 58 -22.36 -3.11 -2.64
CA GLN A 58 -23.21 -1.92 -2.67
C GLN A 58 -22.39 -0.64 -2.79
N PHE A 59 -21.32 -0.49 -2.02
CA PHE A 59 -20.44 0.68 -2.08
C PHE A 59 -19.81 0.83 -3.46
N ILE A 60 -19.30 -0.24 -4.06
CA ILE A 60 -18.68 -0.19 -5.40
C ILE A 60 -19.71 0.20 -6.46
N GLU A 61 -20.95 -0.26 -6.35
CA GLU A 61 -22.03 0.08 -7.26
C GLU A 61 -22.43 1.55 -7.16
N GLU A 62 -22.68 2.02 -5.93
CA GLU A 62 -23.26 3.34 -5.66
C GLU A 62 -22.25 4.48 -5.60
N CYS A 63 -20.99 4.21 -5.24
CA CYS A 63 -20.03 5.28 -4.98
C CYS A 63 -19.65 6.04 -6.27
N PRO A 64 -19.31 7.34 -6.15
CA PRO A 64 -18.78 8.11 -7.26
C PRO A 64 -17.57 7.42 -7.89
N LYS A 65 -17.42 7.57 -9.20
CA LYS A 65 -16.33 6.96 -9.97
C LYS A 65 -14.93 7.20 -9.40
N GLN A 66 -14.69 8.39 -8.85
CA GLN A 66 -13.44 8.77 -8.20
C GLN A 66 -13.16 7.95 -6.92
N MET A 67 -14.22 7.47 -6.26
CA MET A 67 -14.12 6.64 -5.06
C MET A 67 -13.84 5.17 -5.36
N LYS A 68 -14.23 4.67 -6.54
CA LYS A 68 -13.90 3.31 -6.97
C LYS A 68 -12.38 3.09 -7.04
N SER A 69 -11.61 4.07 -7.53
CA SER A 69 -10.14 3.97 -7.50
C SER A 69 -9.60 3.93 -6.07
N ALA A 70 -10.09 4.81 -5.18
CA ALA A 70 -9.67 4.80 -3.77
C ALA A 70 -9.96 3.47 -3.08
N PHE A 71 -11.11 2.85 -3.40
CA PHE A 71 -11.46 1.51 -2.94
C PHE A 71 -10.42 0.47 -3.37
N PHE A 72 -10.02 0.46 -4.64
CA PHE A 72 -9.02 -0.49 -5.14
C PHE A 72 -7.62 -0.23 -4.57
N ILE A 73 -7.24 1.03 -4.33
CA ILE A 73 -5.96 1.37 -3.67
C ILE A 73 -5.94 0.80 -2.24
N LEU A 74 -6.97 1.06 -1.45
CA LEU A 74 -7.01 0.55 -0.08
C LEU A 74 -7.14 -0.97 -0.03
N SER A 75 -7.87 -1.57 -0.97
CA SER A 75 -7.95 -3.02 -1.12
C SER A 75 -6.57 -3.63 -1.44
N SER A 76 -5.79 -3.00 -2.34
CA SER A 76 -4.47 -3.50 -2.70
C SER A 76 -3.47 -3.37 -1.55
N TRP A 77 -3.50 -2.25 -0.82
CA TRP A 77 -2.65 -2.04 0.35
C TRP A 77 -3.00 -3.00 1.49
N LEU A 78 -4.28 -3.23 1.75
CA LEU A 78 -4.72 -4.15 2.79
C LEU A 78 -4.31 -5.58 2.45
N ALA A 79 -4.53 -6.03 1.22
CA ALA A 79 -4.05 -7.33 0.76
C ALA A 79 -2.52 -7.45 0.85
N TYR A 80 -1.78 -6.41 0.49
CA TYR A 80 -0.32 -6.40 0.63
C TYR A 80 0.14 -6.55 2.09
N LEU A 81 -0.45 -5.79 3.02
CA LEU A 81 -0.11 -5.83 4.46
C LEU A 81 -0.43 -7.16 5.13
N PHE A 82 -1.39 -7.93 4.59
CA PHE A 82 -1.69 -9.27 5.08
C PHE A 82 -1.00 -10.36 4.25
N GLY A 83 -0.06 -9.99 3.38
CA GLY A 83 0.71 -10.93 2.60
C GLY A 83 -0.08 -11.65 1.52
N GLU A 84 -1.17 -11.09 0.98
CA GLU A 84 -1.96 -11.64 -0.13
C GLU A 84 -1.64 -10.90 -1.45
N TYR A 85 -0.44 -11.13 -1.98
CA TYR A 85 0.10 -10.36 -3.12
C TYR A 85 -0.65 -10.59 -4.43
N GLU A 86 -1.20 -11.78 -4.63
CA GLU A 86 -2.08 -12.17 -5.72
C GLU A 86 -3.33 -11.27 -5.74
N LEU A 87 -4.01 -11.15 -4.60
CA LEU A 87 -5.21 -10.31 -4.43
C LEU A 87 -4.86 -8.83 -4.56
N ALA A 88 -3.71 -8.41 -4.02
CA ALA A 88 -3.22 -7.04 -4.15
C ALA A 88 -2.98 -6.66 -5.62
N SER A 89 -2.33 -7.53 -6.39
CA SER A 89 -2.08 -7.35 -7.83
C SER A 89 -3.37 -7.30 -8.65
N LEU A 90 -4.36 -8.14 -8.31
CA LEU A 90 -5.69 -8.10 -8.92
C LEU A 90 -6.40 -6.76 -8.66
N ALA A 91 -6.32 -6.22 -7.45
CA ALA A 91 -6.89 -4.91 -7.12
C ALA A 91 -6.22 -3.78 -7.92
N ILE A 92 -4.90 -3.81 -8.12
CA ILE A 92 -4.20 -2.87 -9.01
C ILE A 92 -4.72 -3.00 -10.45
N SER A 93 -4.85 -4.22 -10.96
CA SER A 93 -5.34 -4.48 -12.32
C SER A 93 -6.75 -3.93 -12.54
N ASN A 94 -7.65 -4.12 -11.57
CA ASN A 94 -8.99 -3.56 -11.59
C ASN A 94 -8.97 -2.01 -11.61
N ARG A 95 -8.10 -1.39 -10.81
CA ARG A 95 -7.91 0.06 -10.83
C ARG A 95 -7.42 0.55 -12.18
N ILE A 96 -6.41 -0.09 -12.77
CA ILE A 96 -5.88 0.28 -14.10
C ILE A 96 -6.95 0.14 -15.19
N GLY A 97 -7.74 -0.94 -15.15
CA GLY A 97 -8.88 -1.13 -16.07
C GLY A 97 -9.92 -0.02 -15.93
N LEU A 98 -10.20 0.41 -14.70
CA LEU A 98 -11.03 1.58 -14.43
C LEU A 98 -10.40 2.87 -14.97
N GLU A 99 -9.10 3.11 -14.81
CA GLU A 99 -8.48 4.33 -15.35
C GLU A 99 -8.54 4.40 -16.88
N LYS A 100 -8.29 3.27 -17.55
CA LYS A 100 -8.34 3.14 -19.02
C LYS A 100 -9.74 3.40 -19.56
N SER A 101 -10.76 2.74 -19.00
CA SER A 101 -12.16 2.89 -19.45
C SER A 101 -12.73 4.29 -19.22
N THR A 102 -12.01 5.15 -18.49
CA THR A 102 -12.53 6.41 -18.00
C THR A 102 -11.72 7.61 -18.46
N HIS A 103 -10.61 7.36 -19.15
CA HIS A 103 -9.63 8.33 -19.61
C HIS A 103 -9.18 9.30 -18.50
N LYS A 104 -9.24 8.84 -17.24
CA LYS A 104 -8.84 9.60 -16.05
C LYS A 104 -7.96 8.70 -15.22
N LYS A 105 -6.66 9.03 -15.20
CA LYS A 105 -5.76 8.46 -14.20
C LYS A 105 -6.26 8.90 -12.82
N SER A 106 -6.41 7.96 -11.90
CA SER A 106 -6.53 8.36 -10.51
C SER A 106 -5.22 9.06 -10.16
N GLY A 107 -5.28 10.20 -9.47
CA GLY A 107 -4.06 10.96 -9.16
C GLY A 107 -3.09 10.02 -8.45
N TRP A 108 -1.99 9.68 -9.12
CA TRP A 108 -0.97 8.80 -8.55
C TRP A 108 -0.36 9.57 -7.41
N SER A 109 -0.75 9.25 -6.17
CA SER A 109 0.02 9.72 -5.04
C SER A 109 1.36 8.97 -5.07
N GLY A 110 2.45 9.66 -4.70
CA GLY A 110 3.77 9.02 -4.71
C GLY A 110 3.83 7.73 -3.90
N ILE A 111 3.06 7.68 -2.80
CA ILE A 111 2.89 6.48 -1.99
C ILE A 111 2.16 5.35 -2.74
N THR A 112 1.08 5.63 -3.47
CA THR A 112 0.38 4.61 -4.27
C THR A 112 1.30 3.96 -5.29
N LEU A 113 2.07 4.77 -6.04
CA LEU A 113 3.05 4.25 -7.00
C LEU A 113 4.07 3.33 -6.32
N CYS A 114 4.60 3.73 -5.15
CA CYS A 114 5.58 2.93 -4.43
C CYS A 114 4.99 1.59 -3.97
N TYR A 115 3.78 1.58 -3.40
CA TYR A 115 3.11 0.34 -3.01
C TYR A 115 2.80 -0.55 -4.21
N ASP A 116 2.43 0.00 -5.35
CA ASP A 116 2.21 -0.80 -6.56
C ASP A 116 3.50 -1.51 -7.00
N CYS A 117 4.65 -0.82 -6.97
CA CYS A 117 5.96 -1.45 -7.22
C CYS A 117 6.21 -2.60 -6.24
N LEU A 118 6.01 -2.36 -4.95
CA LEU A 118 6.24 -3.36 -3.90
C LEU A 118 5.32 -4.57 -4.04
N ILE A 119 4.05 -4.36 -4.39
CA ILE A 119 3.08 -5.44 -4.62
C ILE A 119 3.54 -6.31 -5.79
N TYR A 120 3.91 -5.71 -6.92
CA TYR A 120 4.37 -6.47 -8.08
C TYR A 120 5.68 -7.21 -7.79
N LEU A 121 6.64 -6.58 -7.11
CA LEU A 121 7.90 -7.22 -6.74
C LEU A 121 7.67 -8.38 -5.76
N ALA A 122 6.85 -8.17 -4.73
CA ALA A 122 6.54 -9.20 -3.75
C ALA A 122 5.80 -10.39 -4.38
N PHE A 123 4.88 -10.12 -5.31
CA PHE A 123 4.22 -11.15 -6.12
C PHE A 123 5.24 -11.94 -6.94
N SER A 124 6.11 -11.28 -7.73
CA SER A 124 7.15 -11.94 -8.54
C SER A 124 8.12 -12.77 -7.70
N ILE A 125 8.52 -12.28 -6.53
CA ILE A 125 9.41 -13.00 -5.60
C ILE A 125 8.74 -14.28 -5.09
N ARG A 126 7.45 -14.18 -4.71
CA ARG A 126 6.68 -15.30 -4.16
C ARG A 126 6.42 -16.39 -5.19
N THR A 127 5.91 -16.01 -6.35
CA THR A 127 5.56 -16.99 -7.41
C THR A 127 6.79 -17.47 -8.16
N ARG A 128 7.91 -16.74 -8.08
CA ARG A 128 9.10 -16.92 -8.92
C ARG A 128 8.78 -16.73 -10.40
N GLU A 129 7.71 -16.01 -10.71
CA GLU A 129 7.27 -15.72 -12.07
C GLU A 129 7.59 -14.27 -12.44
N ASN A 130 7.64 -14.00 -13.75
CA ASN A 130 7.66 -12.68 -14.39
C ASN A 130 8.88 -11.77 -14.12
N GLY A 131 9.65 -12.00 -13.06
CA GLY A 131 10.86 -11.24 -12.75
C GLY A 131 10.62 -9.73 -12.72
N LEU A 132 11.59 -8.95 -13.20
CA LEU A 132 11.47 -7.51 -13.35
C LEU A 132 10.96 -7.19 -14.76
N THR A 133 9.66 -6.91 -14.90
CA THR A 133 9.06 -6.57 -16.19
C THR A 133 9.34 -5.12 -16.60
N SER A 134 9.07 -4.78 -17.86
CA SER A 134 9.16 -3.40 -18.35
C SER A 134 8.22 -2.45 -17.60
N GLU A 135 7.01 -2.91 -17.27
CA GLU A 135 6.02 -2.11 -16.54
C GLU A 135 6.50 -1.75 -15.14
N ILE A 136 7.07 -2.73 -14.41
CA ILE A 136 7.64 -2.50 -13.09
C ILE A 136 8.84 -1.53 -13.21
N SER A 137 9.67 -1.71 -14.23
CA SER A 137 10.82 -0.83 -14.47
C SER A 137 10.40 0.62 -14.72
N ASP A 138 9.36 0.85 -15.54
CA ASP A 138 8.81 2.18 -15.80
C ASP A 138 8.24 2.83 -14.53
N MET A 139 7.59 2.03 -13.67
CA MET A 139 7.10 2.50 -12.37
C MET A 139 8.24 2.89 -11.43
N ILE A 140 9.33 2.13 -11.39
CA ILE A 140 10.52 2.46 -10.62
C ILE A 140 11.15 3.78 -11.11
N GLU A 141 11.23 3.99 -12.42
CA GLU A 141 11.71 5.26 -12.98
C GLU A 141 10.80 6.44 -12.62
N MET A 142 9.48 6.22 -12.55
CA MET A 142 8.56 7.23 -12.03
C MET A 142 8.80 7.52 -10.54
N VAL A 143 9.12 6.51 -9.72
CA VAL A 143 9.48 6.72 -8.30
C VAL A 143 10.78 7.52 -8.18
N LYS A 144 11.79 7.25 -9.02
CA LYS A 144 13.04 8.03 -9.02
C LYS A 144 12.80 9.52 -9.28
N LYS A 145 11.93 9.85 -10.23
CA LYS A 145 11.52 11.25 -10.48
C LYS A 145 10.86 11.90 -9.27
N LEU A 146 10.10 11.13 -8.46
CA LEU A 146 9.54 11.64 -7.21
C LEU A 146 10.61 11.90 -6.14
N VAL A 147 11.69 11.11 -6.13
CA VAL A 147 12.86 11.36 -5.26
C VAL A 147 13.54 12.65 -5.65
N ASP A 148 13.73 12.91 -6.96
CA ASP A 148 14.34 14.16 -7.44
C ASP A 148 13.56 15.40 -6.99
N CYS A 149 12.22 15.31 -6.97
CA CYS A 149 11.35 16.42 -6.55
C CYS A 149 11.21 16.54 -5.03
N ALA A 150 11.18 15.43 -4.29
CA ALA A 150 10.88 15.41 -2.87
C ALA A 150 11.60 14.24 -2.17
N PRO A 151 12.93 14.33 -1.97
CA PRO A 151 13.73 13.21 -1.48
C PRO A 151 13.33 12.80 -0.06
N CYS A 152 13.03 13.76 0.83
CA CYS A 152 12.58 13.47 2.20
C CYS A 152 11.29 12.63 2.25
N ASN A 153 10.47 12.66 1.21
CA ASN A 153 9.20 11.93 1.15
C ASN A 153 9.31 10.56 0.45
N ASN A 154 10.31 10.37 -0.41
CA ASN A 154 10.33 9.24 -1.34
C ASN A 154 11.63 8.44 -1.34
N HIS A 155 12.73 8.96 -0.78
CA HIS A 155 14.02 8.28 -0.86
C HIS A 155 14.02 6.92 -0.14
N HIS A 156 13.46 6.84 1.06
CA HIS A 156 13.34 5.57 1.79
C HIS A 156 12.41 4.57 1.09
N ARG A 157 11.37 5.04 0.39
CA ARG A 157 10.50 4.19 -0.45
C ARG A 157 11.26 3.60 -1.63
N LEU A 158 12.07 4.42 -2.31
CA LEU A 158 12.92 3.95 -3.41
C LEU A 158 13.94 2.93 -2.90
N LEU A 159 14.58 3.18 -1.76
CA LEU A 159 15.52 2.22 -1.15
C LEU A 159 14.86 0.87 -0.86
N LEU A 160 13.63 0.87 -0.34
CA LEU A 160 12.89 -0.37 -0.11
C LEU A 160 12.60 -1.12 -1.42
N ILE A 161 12.17 -0.41 -2.46
CA ILE A 161 11.93 -0.97 -3.79
C ILE A 161 13.23 -1.57 -4.36
N GLU A 162 14.34 -0.86 -4.24
CA GLU A 162 15.63 -1.33 -4.72
C GLU A 162 16.16 -2.53 -3.92
N ALA A 163 15.78 -2.66 -2.64
CA ALA A 163 16.09 -3.85 -1.83
C ALA A 163 15.36 -5.08 -2.37
N GLU A 164 14.07 -4.95 -2.68
CA GLU A 164 13.27 -6.02 -3.29
C GLU A 164 13.75 -6.37 -4.70
N VAL A 165 14.16 -5.38 -5.51
CA VAL A 165 14.78 -5.64 -6.82
C VAL A 165 16.11 -6.39 -6.67
N ALA A 166 16.97 -6.00 -5.73
CA ALA A 166 18.23 -6.70 -5.46
C ALA A 166 17.96 -8.14 -4.99
N HIS A 167 16.95 -8.34 -4.14
CA HIS A 167 16.50 -9.67 -3.72
C HIS A 167 16.08 -10.52 -4.92
N LEU A 168 15.22 -9.99 -5.81
CA LEU A 168 14.79 -10.67 -7.02
C LEU A 168 15.97 -11.06 -7.94
N LYS A 169 16.99 -10.21 -8.01
CA LYS A 169 18.24 -10.44 -8.77
C LYS A 169 19.26 -11.32 -8.05
N ARG A 170 18.98 -11.77 -6.82
CA ARG A 170 19.89 -12.53 -5.95
C ARG A 170 21.16 -11.77 -5.54
N GLU A 171 21.10 -10.44 -5.56
CA GLU A 171 22.16 -9.53 -5.10
C GLU A 171 22.00 -9.30 -3.59
N TYR A 172 22.17 -10.36 -2.79
CA TYR A 172 21.74 -10.39 -1.38
C TYR A 172 22.42 -9.34 -0.49
N ASP A 173 23.71 -9.08 -0.68
CA ASP A 173 24.43 -8.08 0.12
C ASP A 173 23.87 -6.67 -0.13
N ALA A 174 23.58 -6.35 -1.41
CA ALA A 174 22.96 -5.09 -1.78
C ALA A 174 21.51 -4.99 -1.27
N ALA A 175 20.76 -6.10 -1.24
CA ALA A 175 19.42 -6.13 -0.68
C ALA A 175 19.44 -5.79 0.82
N VAL A 176 20.36 -6.41 1.58
CA VAL A 176 20.51 -6.18 3.03
C VAL A 176 20.83 -4.71 3.31
N GLU A 177 21.82 -4.14 2.62
CA GLU A 177 22.20 -2.73 2.81
C GLU A 177 21.00 -1.79 2.56
N LYS A 178 20.25 -2.04 1.48
CA LYS A 178 19.10 -1.21 1.12
C LYS A 178 17.93 -1.35 2.08
N TYR A 179 17.68 -2.53 2.63
CA TYR A 179 16.69 -2.70 3.71
C TYR A 179 17.07 -1.87 4.94
N ASP A 180 18.33 -1.97 5.38
CA ASP A 180 18.82 -1.21 6.54
C ASP A 180 18.69 0.30 6.30
N LEU A 181 19.04 0.78 5.10
CA LEU A 181 18.89 2.19 4.71
C LEU A 181 17.42 2.64 4.61
N ALA A 182 16.53 1.81 4.06
CA ALA A 182 15.10 2.12 3.97
C ALA A 182 14.48 2.27 5.36
N ILE A 183 14.78 1.35 6.28
CA ILE A 183 14.31 1.37 7.67
C ILE A 183 14.82 2.64 8.38
N ALA A 184 16.11 2.93 8.26
CA ALA A 184 16.71 4.12 8.87
C ALA A 184 16.11 5.42 8.30
N GLY A 185 15.96 5.51 6.98
CA GLY A 185 15.39 6.67 6.30
C GLY A 185 13.94 6.94 6.70
N ALA A 186 13.10 5.90 6.72
CA ALA A 186 11.71 6.03 7.15
C ALA A 186 11.60 6.50 8.62
N LYS A 187 12.48 5.99 9.48
CA LYS A 187 12.56 6.38 10.90
C LYS A 187 12.96 7.85 11.06
N VAL A 188 13.97 8.32 10.32
CA VAL A 188 14.48 9.71 10.40
C VAL A 188 13.37 10.73 10.13
N TYR A 189 12.49 10.47 9.16
CA TYR A 189 11.40 11.37 8.80
C TYR A 189 10.06 11.07 9.50
N GLY A 190 10.04 10.12 10.44
CA GLY A 190 8.84 9.80 11.23
C GLY A 190 7.75 9.04 10.46
N PHE A 191 8.09 8.38 9.35
CA PHE A 191 7.15 7.54 8.60
C PHE A 191 7.01 6.16 9.25
N ILE A 192 6.35 6.11 10.41
CA ILE A 192 6.23 4.90 11.24
C ILE A 192 5.66 3.71 10.46
N HIS A 193 4.63 3.93 9.64
CA HIS A 193 4.02 2.87 8.84
C HIS A 193 4.97 2.33 7.76
N GLU A 194 5.75 3.20 7.12
CA GLU A 194 6.71 2.79 6.10
C GLU A 194 7.92 2.11 6.73
N GLN A 195 8.35 2.57 7.90
CA GLN A 195 9.35 1.88 8.71
C GLN A 195 8.86 0.46 9.05
N ALA A 196 7.61 0.30 9.49
CA ALA A 196 7.03 -1.01 9.81
C ALA A 196 7.04 -1.93 8.58
N VAL A 197 6.56 -1.44 7.43
CA VAL A 197 6.60 -2.20 6.17
C VAL A 197 8.03 -2.57 5.78
N SER A 198 8.99 -1.65 5.86
CA SER A 198 10.40 -1.98 5.57
C SER A 198 10.96 -3.06 6.50
N ASN A 199 10.61 -3.04 7.79
CA ASN A 199 11.04 -4.08 8.73
C ASN A 199 10.39 -5.44 8.41
N GLU A 200 9.09 -5.46 8.12
CA GLU A 200 8.38 -6.69 7.75
C GLU A 200 9.00 -7.33 6.50
N ARG A 201 9.25 -6.53 5.46
CA ARG A 201 9.90 -6.99 4.21
C ARG A 201 11.33 -7.49 4.43
N ALA A 202 12.12 -6.79 5.24
CA ALA A 202 13.45 -7.25 5.63
C ALA A 202 13.39 -8.55 6.44
N GLY A 203 12.42 -8.66 7.35
CA GLY A 203 12.16 -9.86 8.15
C GLY A 203 11.86 -11.07 7.27
N ASP A 204 10.91 -10.93 6.35
CA ASP A 204 10.57 -11.94 5.34
C ASP A 204 11.79 -12.39 4.54
N PHE A 205 12.58 -11.43 4.06
CA PHE A 205 13.83 -11.70 3.36
C PHE A 205 14.79 -12.54 4.23
N PHE A 206 15.02 -12.15 5.47
CA PHE A 206 15.92 -12.88 6.37
C PHE A 206 15.41 -14.27 6.72
N LEU A 207 14.09 -14.44 6.93
CA LEU A 207 13.48 -15.75 7.16
C LEU A 207 13.68 -16.68 5.96
N ALA A 208 13.42 -16.19 4.74
CA ALA A 208 13.60 -16.95 3.51
C ALA A 208 15.06 -17.42 3.30
N HIS A 209 16.03 -16.70 3.86
CA HIS A 209 17.47 -17.02 3.79
C HIS A 209 18.03 -17.67 5.08
N GLY A 210 17.16 -18.14 5.98
CA GLY A 210 17.56 -18.86 7.20
C GLY A 210 18.26 -18.00 8.26
N LYS A 211 18.14 -16.67 8.20
CA LYS A 211 18.77 -15.70 9.12
C LYS A 211 17.80 -15.26 10.23
N ILE A 212 17.25 -16.22 10.97
CA ILE A 212 16.21 -16.00 12.01
C ILE A 212 16.58 -14.91 13.03
N LYS A 213 17.85 -14.83 13.44
CA LYS A 213 18.33 -13.80 14.40
C LYS A 213 18.23 -12.36 13.87
N ARG A 214 18.28 -12.16 12.55
CA ARG A 214 18.10 -10.84 11.93
C ARG A 214 16.62 -10.56 11.63
N ALA A 215 15.83 -11.60 11.39
CA ALA A 215 14.40 -11.47 11.14
C ALA A 215 13.55 -11.04 12.35
N THR A 216 14.10 -11.18 13.57
CA THR A 216 13.39 -10.90 14.83
C THR A 216 13.85 -9.60 15.52
N ARG A 217 14.73 -8.83 14.86
CA ARG A 217 15.21 -7.53 15.32
C ARG A 217 14.28 -6.42 14.84
#